data_AF-A0A2D7MDG6-F1
#
_entry.id   AF-A0A2D7MDG6-F1
#
_cell.length_a   1.000
_cell.length_b   1.000
_cell.length_c   1.000
_cell.angle_alpha   90.00
_cell.angle_beta   90.00
_cell.angle_gamma   90.00
#
_symmetry.space_group_name_H-M   'P 1'
#
loop_
_entity.id
_entity.type
_entity.pdbx_description
1 polymer ?
#
loop_
_entity_poly.entity_id
_entity_poly.type
_entity_poly.pdbx_seq_one_letter_code
_entity_poly.pdbx_strand_id
1 'polypeptide(L)'
;MENKKELRNWLNDMQLSHPLVIAGPCSAETKDQVLKIAHELKDTDVNYYRAGIWKPRTRPGNFEGVGAIGLNWLKKVKEETGLKTATEVANKAHVDLALENDVDLLWIGARTTVSPFNVQELADALKGTDKIVLIKNPVNPDLSLWLGAVERFYNAGITKLGVIHRGFSTYKKTKYRNIPEWQMGIELQSKFPDLPIINDPSHIGGKRDLIFDISQTALDLNFDGLMIETHCDPDNAWSDAAQQVTPKRLVEIMKDLRIRKVDDDESKYASKLGALRSNIDVFDQALLETLSERMSIAQEIGQLKKERNVAVLQSNRWNEILGKMILEGEQKGLSEEFVLKMFKAIHQESINHQERILNKS
;
A
#
# COMPACT_ATOMS: atom_id res chain seq x y z
N MET A 1 -2.54 -15.73 -10.40
CA MET A 1 -1.07 -15.88 -10.34
C MET A 1 -0.73 -16.92 -9.29
N GLU A 2 0.22 -17.81 -9.53
CA GLU A 2 0.68 -18.77 -8.51
C GLU A 2 1.65 -18.07 -7.56
N ASN A 3 1.53 -18.32 -6.25
CA ASN A 3 2.51 -17.80 -5.30
C ASN A 3 3.83 -18.57 -5.44
N LYS A 4 4.90 -17.85 -5.78
CA LYS A 4 6.21 -18.40 -6.14
C LYS A 4 7.28 -17.58 -5.45
N LYS A 5 8.17 -18.24 -4.72
CA LYS A 5 9.30 -17.60 -4.01
C LYS A 5 10.18 -16.80 -4.96
N GLU A 6 10.23 -17.22 -6.22
CA GLU A 6 10.99 -16.60 -7.28
C GLU A 6 10.55 -15.17 -7.60
N LEU A 7 9.30 -14.79 -7.28
CA LEU A 7 8.81 -13.41 -7.45
C LEU A 7 9.63 -12.38 -6.66
N ARG A 8 10.27 -12.83 -5.57
CA ARG A 8 11.10 -12.00 -4.71
C ARG A 8 12.57 -11.98 -5.11
N ASN A 9 13.03 -12.90 -5.96
CA ASN A 9 14.45 -13.11 -6.22
C ASN A 9 15.16 -11.82 -6.66
N TRP A 10 14.53 -11.04 -7.55
CA TRP A 10 15.13 -9.81 -8.05
C TRP A 10 15.47 -8.79 -6.95
N LEU A 11 14.71 -8.77 -5.87
CA LEU A 11 14.97 -7.91 -4.71
C LEU A 11 16.04 -8.52 -3.81
N ASN A 12 15.95 -9.83 -3.53
CA ASN A 12 16.92 -10.54 -2.70
C ASN A 12 18.33 -10.52 -3.32
N ASP A 13 18.41 -10.63 -4.64
CA ASP A 13 19.66 -10.59 -5.42
C ASP A 13 20.38 -9.24 -5.31
N MET A 14 19.68 -8.18 -4.87
CA MET A 14 20.31 -6.89 -4.58
C MET A 14 21.13 -6.88 -3.29
N GLN A 15 20.93 -7.87 -2.40
CA GLN A 15 21.67 -8.03 -1.13
C GLN A 15 21.73 -6.75 -0.28
N LEU A 16 20.63 -6.00 -0.24
CA LEU A 16 20.56 -4.74 0.50
C LEU A 16 20.58 -4.98 2.00
N SER A 17 21.38 -4.19 2.73
CA SER A 17 21.38 -4.14 4.20
C SER A 17 20.30 -3.24 4.77
N HIS A 18 19.52 -2.58 3.91
CA HIS A 18 18.46 -1.63 4.21
C HIS A 18 17.26 -1.90 3.26
N PRO A 19 16.07 -1.36 3.53
CA PRO A 19 14.92 -1.48 2.63
C PRO A 19 15.24 -0.85 1.26
N LEU A 20 14.62 -1.33 0.19
CA LEU A 20 14.79 -0.73 -1.14
C LEU A 20 14.41 0.76 -1.11
N VAL A 21 15.30 1.66 -1.52
CA VAL A 21 15.00 3.09 -1.56
C VAL A 21 14.96 3.58 -3.01
N ILE A 22 13.79 4.08 -3.40
CA ILE A 22 13.54 4.72 -4.69
C ILE A 22 13.31 6.20 -4.42
N ALA A 23 14.24 7.07 -4.81
CA ALA A 23 14.16 8.49 -4.49
C ALA A 23 14.58 9.38 -5.65
N GLY A 24 14.11 10.62 -5.62
CA GLY A 24 14.29 11.59 -6.70
C GLY A 24 13.02 12.41 -6.91
N PRO A 25 13.04 13.37 -7.83
CA PRO A 25 12.00 14.39 -7.87
C PRO A 25 10.66 13.84 -8.35
N CYS A 26 9.60 14.55 -7.97
CA CYS A 26 8.28 14.31 -8.52
C CYS A 26 8.34 14.42 -10.04
N SER A 27 8.79 15.56 -10.55
CA SER A 27 8.99 15.82 -11.98
C SER A 27 10.45 16.02 -12.31
N ALA A 28 10.87 15.58 -13.49
CA ALA A 28 12.08 16.13 -14.11
C ALA A 28 11.76 17.54 -14.63
N GLU A 29 12.32 18.57 -13.99
CA GLU A 29 11.99 19.97 -14.28
C GLU A 29 13.02 20.58 -15.23
N THR A 30 14.30 20.48 -14.85
CA THR A 30 15.43 20.89 -15.67
C THR A 30 16.55 19.86 -15.57
N LYS A 31 17.44 19.84 -16.56
CA LYS A 31 18.62 18.97 -16.53
C LYS A 31 19.47 19.21 -15.27
N ASP A 32 19.71 20.47 -14.92
CA ASP A 32 20.56 20.83 -13.77
C ASP A 32 19.91 20.41 -12.44
N GLN A 33 18.59 20.57 -12.31
CA GLN A 33 17.83 20.07 -11.15
C GLN A 33 17.96 18.56 -11.01
N VAL A 34 17.74 17.81 -12.10
CA VAL A 34 17.86 16.34 -12.10
C VAL A 34 19.27 15.89 -11.71
N LEU A 35 20.31 16.45 -12.34
CA LEU A 35 21.68 16.04 -12.06
C LEU A 35 22.11 16.45 -10.65
N LYS A 36 21.72 17.64 -10.18
CA LYS A 36 22.04 18.09 -8.82
C LYS A 36 21.48 17.11 -7.77
N ILE A 37 20.20 16.73 -7.88
CA ILE A 37 19.59 15.78 -6.95
C ILE A 37 20.30 14.43 -7.04
N ALA A 38 20.59 13.94 -8.24
CA ALA A 38 21.28 12.66 -8.41
C ALA A 38 22.68 12.65 -7.76
N HIS A 39 23.46 13.72 -7.93
CA HIS A 39 24.79 13.85 -7.32
C HIS A 39 24.72 13.89 -5.79
N GLU A 40 23.68 14.51 -5.21
CA GLU A 40 23.45 14.54 -3.76
C GLU A 40 22.98 13.18 -3.20
N LEU A 41 22.46 12.28 -4.05
CA LEU A 41 21.91 10.97 -3.64
C LEU A 41 22.84 9.78 -3.91
N LYS A 42 23.89 9.93 -4.73
CA LYS A 42 24.71 8.81 -5.23
C LYS A 42 25.41 7.97 -4.15
N ASP A 43 25.80 8.60 -3.04
CA ASP A 43 26.55 7.97 -1.94
C ASP A 43 25.63 7.73 -0.72
N THR A 44 24.34 7.49 -0.96
CA THR A 44 23.31 7.28 0.07
C THR A 44 22.65 5.91 -0.09
N ASP A 45 21.68 5.58 0.77
CA ASP A 45 20.90 4.33 0.67
C ASP A 45 19.99 4.27 -0.59
N VAL A 46 19.96 5.30 -1.44
CA VAL A 46 19.14 5.33 -2.66
C VAL A 46 19.65 4.31 -3.68
N ASN A 47 18.79 3.35 -4.05
CA ASN A 47 19.12 2.32 -5.03
C ASN A 47 18.66 2.68 -6.45
N TYR A 48 17.55 3.40 -6.56
CA TYR A 48 17.00 3.86 -7.85
C TYR A 48 16.66 5.36 -7.79
N TYR A 49 17.21 6.10 -8.74
CA TYR A 49 16.85 7.49 -9.01
C TYR A 49 15.55 7.56 -9.80
N ARG A 50 14.47 8.02 -9.17
CA ARG A 50 13.16 8.20 -9.83
C ARG A 50 12.95 9.61 -10.37
N ALA A 51 12.38 9.75 -11.56
CA ALA A 51 11.83 11.03 -12.01
C ALA A 51 10.62 10.82 -12.92
N GLY A 52 9.55 11.59 -12.70
CA GLY A 52 8.41 11.59 -13.61
C GLY A 52 8.68 12.51 -14.81
N ILE A 53 8.90 11.94 -15.99
CA ILE A 53 9.13 12.71 -17.23
C ILE A 53 7.85 12.91 -18.04
N TRP A 54 6.84 12.07 -17.84
CA TRP A 54 5.47 12.23 -18.34
C TRP A 54 4.51 12.37 -17.16
N LYS A 55 3.68 13.42 -17.15
CA LYS A 55 2.77 13.70 -16.04
C LYS A 55 1.30 13.64 -16.47
N PRO A 56 0.50 12.70 -15.94
CA PRO A 56 -0.95 12.71 -16.15
C PRO A 56 -1.58 13.83 -15.31
N ARG A 57 -1.75 15.02 -15.89
CA ARG A 57 -2.38 16.16 -15.20
C ARG A 57 -3.89 16.10 -15.32
N THR A 58 -4.57 16.29 -14.20
CA THR A 58 -6.04 16.32 -14.14
C THR A 58 -6.64 17.53 -14.85
N ARG A 59 -5.92 18.66 -14.85
CA ARG A 59 -6.32 19.88 -15.57
C ARG A 59 -5.29 20.17 -16.68
N PRO A 60 -5.72 20.32 -17.94
CA PRO A 60 -4.86 20.74 -19.04
C PRO A 60 -4.14 22.07 -18.74
N GLY A 61 -2.97 22.29 -19.35
CA GLY A 61 -2.21 23.54 -19.25
C GLY A 61 -1.31 23.67 -18.01
N ASN A 62 -1.30 22.67 -17.12
CA ASN A 62 -0.24 22.56 -16.12
C ASN A 62 0.97 21.82 -16.70
N PHE A 63 2.15 21.94 -16.07
CA PHE A 63 3.36 21.22 -16.50
C PHE A 63 3.10 19.69 -16.68
N GLU A 64 3.22 19.23 -17.93
CA GLU A 64 2.91 17.86 -18.37
C GLU A 64 4.13 16.92 -18.32
N GLY A 65 5.25 17.42 -17.81
CA GLY A 65 6.54 16.76 -17.89
C GLY A 65 7.34 17.21 -19.11
N VAL A 66 8.65 16.98 -19.07
CA VAL A 66 9.57 17.28 -20.19
C VAL A 66 9.50 16.26 -21.33
N GLY A 67 8.73 15.18 -21.15
CA GLY A 67 8.57 14.11 -22.13
C GLY A 67 9.87 13.37 -22.40
N ALA A 68 10.03 12.92 -23.65
CA ALA A 68 11.17 12.09 -24.08
C ALA A 68 12.54 12.76 -23.87
N ILE A 69 12.62 14.09 -23.81
CA ILE A 69 13.88 14.81 -23.52
C ILE A 69 14.43 14.40 -22.14
N GLY A 70 13.55 14.11 -21.17
CA GLY A 70 13.94 13.66 -19.85
C GLY A 70 14.69 12.32 -19.84
N LEU A 71 14.52 11.47 -20.85
CA LEU A 71 15.25 10.20 -20.97
C LEU A 71 16.76 10.45 -21.14
N ASN A 72 17.14 11.48 -21.90
CA ASN A 72 18.55 11.88 -22.03
C ASN A 72 19.13 12.39 -20.71
N TRP A 73 18.30 12.93 -19.82
CA TRP A 73 18.75 13.37 -18.50
C TRP A 73 18.93 12.18 -17.55
N LEU A 74 18.03 11.19 -17.60
CA LEU A 74 18.17 9.94 -16.86
C LEU A 74 19.42 9.16 -17.29
N LYS A 75 19.72 9.09 -18.59
CA LYS A 75 20.99 8.52 -19.07
C LYS A 75 22.20 9.20 -18.43
N LYS A 76 22.22 10.54 -18.39
CA LYS A 76 23.29 11.30 -17.73
C LYS A 76 23.36 11.07 -16.23
N VAL A 77 22.22 10.90 -15.55
CA VAL A 77 22.22 10.49 -14.13
C VAL A 77 22.99 9.18 -13.97
N LYS A 78 22.64 8.16 -14.76
CA LYS A 78 23.31 6.85 -14.72
C LYS A 78 24.80 6.95 -15.03
N GLU A 79 25.17 7.71 -16.07
CA GLU A 79 26.56 7.95 -16.48
C GLU A 79 27.40 8.68 -15.42
N GLU A 80 26.84 9.71 -14.78
CA GLU A 80 27.58 10.59 -13.86
C GLU A 80 27.61 10.08 -12.41
N THR A 81 26.61 9.29 -12.00
CA THR A 81 26.46 8.88 -10.59
C THR A 81 26.46 7.38 -10.37
N GLY A 82 26.26 6.58 -11.43
CA GLY A 82 26.08 5.14 -11.31
C GLY A 82 24.71 4.71 -10.75
N LEU A 83 23.83 5.65 -10.38
CA LEU A 83 22.48 5.33 -9.91
C LEU A 83 21.66 4.72 -11.05
N LYS A 84 20.99 3.59 -10.74
CA LYS A 84 19.96 3.03 -11.63
C LYS A 84 18.79 4.00 -11.71
N THR A 85 18.09 4.01 -12.83
CA THR A 85 17.03 5.00 -13.11
C THR A 85 15.65 4.37 -13.10
N ALA A 86 14.65 5.17 -12.72
CA ALA A 86 13.25 4.78 -12.72
C ALA A 86 12.35 5.88 -13.29
N THR A 87 11.33 5.50 -14.08
CA THR A 87 10.29 6.41 -14.57
C THR A 87 8.89 5.78 -14.63
N GLU A 88 7.85 6.62 -14.60
CA GLU A 88 6.47 6.19 -14.87
C GLU A 88 6.29 5.88 -16.35
N VAL A 89 5.54 4.83 -16.68
CA VAL A 89 5.02 4.59 -18.02
C VAL A 89 3.49 4.47 -17.97
N ALA A 90 2.81 5.02 -18.98
CA ALA A 90 1.35 5.15 -18.97
C ALA A 90 0.66 4.71 -20.27
N ASN A 91 1.42 4.53 -21.34
CA ASN A 91 0.97 3.98 -22.62
C ASN A 91 2.14 3.23 -23.30
N LYS A 92 1.85 2.51 -24.40
CA LYS A 92 2.86 1.77 -25.16
C LYS A 92 4.06 2.62 -25.60
N ALA A 93 3.85 3.84 -26.09
CA ALA A 93 4.94 4.70 -26.57
C ALA A 93 5.93 5.07 -25.45
N HIS A 94 5.44 5.26 -24.22
CA HIS A 94 6.30 5.49 -23.06
C HIS A 94 7.15 4.26 -22.74
N VAL A 95 6.57 3.05 -22.85
CA VAL A 95 7.29 1.79 -22.67
C VAL A 95 8.40 1.64 -23.70
N ASP A 96 8.07 1.77 -24.99
CA ASP A 96 9.02 1.62 -26.09
C ASP A 96 10.22 2.56 -25.88
N LEU A 97 9.96 3.85 -25.63
CA LEU A 97 11.00 4.86 -25.39
C LEU A 97 11.82 4.58 -24.13
N ALA A 98 11.22 4.13 -23.04
CA ALA A 98 11.94 3.83 -21.81
C ALA A 98 12.87 2.62 -21.97
N LEU A 99 12.43 1.59 -22.71
CA LEU A 99 13.26 0.42 -23.04
C LEU A 99 14.41 0.77 -23.98
N GLU A 100 14.15 1.54 -25.05
CA GLU A 100 15.17 2.05 -25.97
C GLU A 100 16.25 2.89 -25.27
N ASN A 101 15.89 3.53 -24.16
CA ASN A 101 16.78 4.38 -23.38
C ASN A 101 17.35 3.69 -22.13
N ASP A 102 17.19 2.37 -22.00
CA ASP A 102 17.75 1.55 -20.92
C ASP A 102 17.37 2.01 -19.50
N VAL A 103 16.12 2.42 -19.30
CA VAL A 103 15.62 2.71 -17.94
C VAL A 103 15.53 1.40 -17.16
N ASP A 104 16.08 1.37 -15.95
CA ASP A 104 16.28 0.14 -15.17
C ASP A 104 15.00 -0.37 -14.49
N LEU A 105 14.11 0.55 -14.08
CA LEU A 105 12.86 0.24 -13.39
C LEU A 105 11.71 1.09 -13.96
N LEU A 106 10.59 0.45 -14.24
CA LEU A 106 9.38 1.14 -14.71
C LEU A 106 8.30 0.99 -13.65
N TRP A 107 7.57 2.08 -13.36
CA TRP A 107 6.37 1.96 -12.54
C TRP A 107 5.11 2.33 -13.31
N ILE A 108 4.02 1.66 -12.93
CA ILE A 108 2.68 1.92 -13.45
C ILE A 108 1.97 2.84 -12.47
N GLY A 109 1.51 4.00 -12.94
CA GLY A 109 0.85 5.01 -12.12
C GLY A 109 -0.52 4.56 -11.60
N ALA A 110 -0.92 5.04 -10.42
CA ALA A 110 -2.18 4.67 -9.78
C ALA A 110 -3.43 4.94 -10.63
N ARG A 111 -3.38 5.99 -11.49
CA ARG A 111 -4.46 6.33 -12.44
C ARG A 111 -4.47 5.45 -13.67
N THR A 112 -3.36 4.78 -13.99
CA THR A 112 -3.28 3.82 -15.09
C THR A 112 -3.78 2.45 -14.62
N THR A 113 -3.43 2.06 -13.39
CA THR A 113 -3.85 0.79 -12.75
C THR A 113 -5.37 0.60 -12.72
N VAL A 114 -6.17 1.68 -12.73
CA VAL A 114 -7.64 1.57 -12.72
C VAL A 114 -8.24 1.02 -14.02
N SER A 115 -7.48 0.99 -15.12
CA SER A 115 -7.96 0.55 -16.43
C SER A 115 -7.32 -0.79 -16.81
N PRO A 116 -8.08 -1.91 -16.77
CA PRO A 116 -7.59 -3.20 -17.22
C PRO A 116 -7.11 -3.20 -18.68
N PHE A 117 -7.71 -2.38 -19.55
CA PHE A 117 -7.28 -2.22 -20.94
C PHE A 117 -5.91 -1.57 -21.04
N ASN A 118 -5.68 -0.47 -20.32
CA ASN A 118 -4.39 0.21 -20.32
C ASN A 118 -3.30 -0.69 -19.73
N VAL A 119 -3.61 -1.37 -18.61
CA VAL A 119 -2.67 -2.30 -17.99
C VAL A 119 -2.33 -3.47 -18.93
N GLN A 120 -3.30 -4.01 -19.66
CA GLN A 120 -3.05 -5.06 -20.66
C GLN A 120 -2.11 -4.56 -21.77
N GLU A 121 -2.37 -3.38 -22.33
CA GLU A 121 -1.51 -2.78 -23.35
C GLU A 121 -0.06 -2.62 -22.86
N LEU A 122 0.12 -2.17 -21.61
CA LEU A 122 1.44 -2.01 -21.01
C LEU A 122 2.13 -3.36 -20.74
N ALA A 123 1.39 -4.36 -20.29
CA ALA A 123 1.91 -5.70 -20.07
C ALA A 123 2.39 -6.33 -21.38
N ASP A 124 1.61 -6.20 -22.45
CA ASP A 124 1.98 -6.71 -23.77
C ASP A 124 3.19 -5.98 -24.35
N ALA A 125 3.28 -4.66 -24.15
CA ALA A 125 4.42 -3.85 -24.59
C ALA A 125 5.73 -4.18 -23.83
N LEU A 126 5.63 -4.66 -22.59
CA LEU A 126 6.78 -5.03 -21.77
C LEU A 126 7.21 -6.50 -21.95
N LYS A 127 6.49 -7.29 -22.74
CA LYS A 127 6.78 -8.71 -22.94
C LYS A 127 8.23 -8.96 -23.37
N GLY A 128 8.89 -9.89 -22.69
CA GLY A 128 10.29 -10.29 -22.98
C GLY A 128 11.35 -9.35 -22.42
N THR A 129 10.95 -8.28 -21.73
CA THR A 129 11.89 -7.41 -21.02
C THR A 129 12.41 -8.06 -19.73
N ASP A 130 13.59 -7.64 -19.29
CA ASP A 130 14.16 -8.01 -18.00
C ASP A 130 14.12 -6.85 -16.98
N LYS A 131 13.44 -5.74 -17.31
CA LYS A 131 13.26 -4.59 -16.42
C LYS A 131 12.36 -4.93 -15.23
N ILE A 132 12.60 -4.26 -14.11
CA ILE A 132 11.71 -4.33 -12.95
C ILE A 132 10.46 -3.51 -13.24
N VAL A 133 9.29 -4.08 -12.95
CA VAL A 133 8.00 -3.41 -13.11
C VAL A 133 7.29 -3.33 -11.77
N LEU A 134 7.05 -2.11 -11.29
CA LEU A 134 6.35 -1.85 -10.03
C LEU A 134 4.96 -1.25 -10.27
N ILE A 135 3.92 -1.83 -9.69
CA ILE A 135 2.53 -1.43 -9.96
C ILE A 135 1.94 -0.70 -8.77
N LYS A 136 1.65 0.60 -8.92
CA LYS A 136 0.95 1.35 -7.86
C LYS A 136 -0.48 0.84 -7.68
N ASN A 137 -0.97 0.78 -6.44
CA ASN A 137 -2.38 0.47 -6.18
C ASN A 137 -3.31 1.44 -6.95
N PRO A 138 -4.51 0.99 -7.35
CA PRO A 138 -5.51 1.86 -7.95
C PRO A 138 -5.88 3.00 -6.99
N VAL A 139 -6.37 4.11 -7.55
CA VAL A 139 -6.75 5.27 -6.72
C VAL A 139 -7.94 4.99 -5.79
N ASN A 140 -8.75 3.97 -6.09
CA ASN A 140 -9.85 3.49 -5.26
C ASN A 140 -9.45 2.20 -4.51
N PRO A 141 -9.96 1.96 -3.29
CA PRO A 141 -9.63 0.77 -2.48
C PRO A 141 -10.28 -0.48 -3.08
N ASP A 142 -9.61 -1.06 -4.08
CA ASP A 142 -10.04 -2.27 -4.78
C ASP A 142 -8.84 -3.21 -4.95
N LEU A 143 -8.76 -4.19 -4.06
CA LEU A 143 -7.69 -5.18 -4.07
C LEU A 143 -7.75 -6.09 -5.30
N SER A 144 -8.96 -6.46 -5.76
CA SER A 144 -9.15 -7.31 -6.94
C SER A 144 -8.61 -6.62 -8.20
N LEU A 145 -8.83 -5.31 -8.33
CA LEU A 145 -8.31 -4.52 -9.42
C LEU A 145 -6.77 -4.41 -9.37
N TRP A 146 -6.20 -4.22 -8.17
CA TRP A 146 -4.75 -4.18 -8.01
C TRP A 146 -4.09 -5.52 -8.36
N LEU A 147 -4.63 -6.62 -7.84
CA LEU A 147 -4.15 -7.98 -8.14
C LEU A 147 -4.32 -8.31 -9.61
N GLY A 148 -5.47 -7.98 -10.21
CA GLY A 148 -5.70 -8.17 -11.64
C GLY A 148 -4.70 -7.42 -12.52
N ALA A 149 -4.16 -6.29 -12.05
CA ALA A 149 -3.07 -5.61 -12.75
C ALA A 149 -1.75 -6.39 -12.66
N VAL A 150 -1.37 -6.88 -11.49
CA VAL A 150 -0.18 -7.73 -11.29
C VAL A 150 -0.25 -8.99 -12.14
N GLU A 151 -1.40 -9.66 -12.16
CA GLU A 151 -1.61 -10.90 -12.92
C GLU A 151 -1.44 -10.72 -14.42
N ARG A 152 -1.80 -9.55 -14.98
CA ARG A 152 -1.59 -9.25 -16.40
C ARG A 152 -0.11 -9.19 -16.76
N PHE A 153 0.69 -8.50 -15.95
CA PHE A 153 2.13 -8.46 -16.16
C PHE A 153 2.78 -9.84 -15.93
N TYR A 154 2.34 -10.58 -14.91
CA TYR A 154 2.81 -11.93 -14.66
C TYR A 154 2.52 -12.85 -15.86
N ASN A 155 1.30 -12.81 -16.40
CA ASN A 155 0.90 -13.61 -17.57
C ASN A 155 1.60 -13.16 -18.87
N ALA A 156 2.03 -11.91 -18.96
CA ALA A 156 2.90 -11.43 -20.04
C ALA A 156 4.36 -11.92 -19.92
N GLY A 157 4.69 -12.65 -18.84
CA GLY A 157 6.00 -13.24 -18.62
C GLY A 157 6.98 -12.33 -17.87
N ILE A 158 6.50 -11.25 -17.24
CA ILE A 158 7.36 -10.37 -16.44
C ILE A 158 7.67 -11.08 -15.11
N THR A 159 8.95 -11.32 -14.86
CA THR A 159 9.41 -12.06 -13.67
C THR A 159 9.88 -11.15 -12.53
N LYS A 160 10.28 -9.91 -12.84
CA LYS A 160 10.74 -8.92 -11.85
C LYS A 160 9.60 -7.96 -11.49
N LEU A 161 8.61 -8.48 -10.75
CA LEU A 161 7.41 -7.75 -10.37
C LEU A 161 7.42 -7.33 -8.91
N GLY A 162 6.76 -6.20 -8.64
CA GLY A 162 6.42 -5.76 -7.31
C GLY A 162 5.27 -4.75 -7.35
N VAL A 163 4.84 -4.30 -6.19
CA VAL A 163 3.74 -3.35 -6.06
C VAL A 163 4.16 -2.14 -5.24
N ILE A 164 3.52 -1.00 -5.49
CA ILE A 164 3.73 0.22 -4.71
C ILE A 164 2.42 0.62 -4.04
N HIS A 165 2.39 0.59 -2.72
CA HIS A 165 1.30 1.11 -1.93
C HIS A 165 1.47 2.62 -1.74
N ARG A 166 0.50 3.40 -2.23
CA ARG A 166 0.50 4.87 -2.23
C ARG A 166 -0.78 5.47 -1.63
N GLY A 167 -1.56 4.63 -0.93
CA GLY A 167 -2.86 4.95 -0.36
C GLY A 167 -3.96 5.17 -1.40
N PHE A 168 -5.17 5.41 -0.92
CA PHE A 168 -6.38 5.53 -1.72
C PHE A 168 -7.03 6.90 -1.58
N SER A 169 -7.68 7.32 -2.66
CA SER A 169 -8.36 8.61 -2.73
C SER A 169 -9.61 8.59 -1.85
N THR A 170 -9.90 9.73 -1.26
CA THR A 170 -11.10 9.94 -0.45
C THR A 170 -11.70 11.30 -0.75
N TYR A 171 -13.02 11.41 -0.66
CA TYR A 171 -13.72 12.69 -0.75
C TYR A 171 -13.73 13.43 0.59
N LYS A 172 -13.43 12.72 1.70
CA LYS A 172 -13.40 13.31 3.05
C LYS A 172 -12.08 14.02 3.28
N LYS A 173 -12.12 15.19 3.93
CA LYS A 173 -10.91 15.87 4.38
C LYS A 173 -10.28 15.05 5.52
N THR A 174 -9.05 14.59 5.32
CA THR A 174 -8.27 13.88 6.33
C THR A 174 -6.90 14.52 6.51
N LYS A 175 -6.11 14.04 7.47
CA LYS A 175 -4.71 14.46 7.59
C LYS A 175 -3.84 13.99 6.42
N TYR A 176 -4.24 12.91 5.74
CA TYR A 176 -3.55 12.34 4.58
C TYR A 176 -4.13 12.89 3.27
N ARG A 177 -3.30 12.98 2.24
CA ARG A 177 -3.73 13.22 0.86
C ARG A 177 -4.45 11.99 0.28
N ASN A 178 -3.94 10.80 0.58
CA ASN A 178 -4.56 9.53 0.25
C ASN A 178 -4.56 8.66 1.51
N ILE A 179 -5.73 8.13 1.91
CA ILE A 179 -5.85 7.30 3.11
C ILE A 179 -5.03 6.02 2.87
N PRO A 180 -4.11 5.64 3.76
CA PRO A 180 -3.30 4.44 3.55
C PRO A 180 -4.16 3.19 3.34
N GLU A 181 -5.18 2.96 4.17
CA GLU A 181 -5.92 1.68 4.20
C GLU A 181 -4.93 0.50 4.28
N TRP A 182 -4.05 0.53 5.29
CA TRP A 182 -2.96 -0.45 5.48
C TRP A 182 -3.42 -1.92 5.40
N GLN A 183 -4.66 -2.20 5.80
CA GLN A 183 -5.28 -3.52 5.68
C GLN A 183 -5.24 -4.08 4.25
N MET A 184 -5.34 -3.22 3.22
CA MET A 184 -5.22 -3.69 1.83
C MET A 184 -3.82 -4.18 1.48
N GLY A 185 -2.78 -3.52 2.00
CA GLY A 185 -1.39 -3.98 1.83
C GLY A 185 -1.15 -5.29 2.58
N ILE A 186 -1.67 -5.40 3.80
CA ILE A 186 -1.58 -6.61 4.63
C ILE A 186 -2.31 -7.80 3.97
N GLU A 187 -3.52 -7.58 3.45
CA GLU A 187 -4.27 -8.62 2.75
C GLU A 187 -3.55 -9.07 1.47
N LEU A 188 -2.94 -8.14 0.73
CA LEU A 188 -2.12 -8.46 -0.44
C LEU A 188 -0.92 -9.33 -0.05
N GLN A 189 -0.15 -8.95 0.98
CA GLN A 189 0.99 -9.73 1.47
C GLN A 189 0.57 -11.10 2.00
N SER A 190 -0.60 -11.22 2.63
CA SER A 190 -1.13 -12.51 3.09
C SER A 190 -1.41 -13.47 1.92
N LYS A 191 -1.92 -12.94 0.80
CA LYS A 191 -2.21 -13.72 -0.41
C LYS A 191 -0.96 -14.00 -1.26
N PHE A 192 -0.03 -13.06 -1.31
CA PHE A 192 1.19 -13.11 -2.14
C PHE A 192 2.42 -12.64 -1.33
N PRO A 193 2.86 -13.42 -0.33
CA PRO A 193 3.95 -13.04 0.57
C PRO A 193 5.30 -12.85 -0.13
N ASP A 194 5.48 -13.48 -1.29
CA ASP A 194 6.72 -13.39 -2.07
C ASP A 194 6.68 -12.25 -3.12
N LEU A 195 5.59 -11.50 -3.23
CA LEU A 195 5.50 -10.33 -4.10
C LEU A 195 6.00 -9.08 -3.36
N PRO A 196 7.11 -8.45 -3.79
CA PRO A 196 7.63 -7.28 -3.09
C PRO A 196 6.64 -6.11 -3.04
N ILE A 197 6.53 -5.47 -1.87
CA ILE A 197 5.68 -4.31 -1.63
C ILE A 197 6.48 -3.11 -1.15
N ILE A 198 6.38 -2.01 -1.90
CA ILE A 198 7.07 -0.75 -1.62
C ILE A 198 6.04 0.27 -1.15
N ASN A 199 6.36 1.11 -0.16
CA ASN A 199 5.47 2.17 0.29
C ASN A 199 5.85 3.53 -0.32
N ASP A 200 4.87 4.31 -0.76
CA ASP A 200 5.04 5.69 -1.24
C ASP A 200 4.46 6.68 -0.21
N PRO A 201 5.24 7.04 0.82
CA PRO A 201 4.78 7.93 1.88
C PRO A 201 4.50 9.35 1.39
N SER A 202 5.16 9.78 0.30
CA SER A 202 5.01 11.12 -0.26
C SER A 202 3.60 11.33 -0.81
N HIS A 203 3.09 10.36 -1.56
CA HIS A 203 1.74 10.45 -2.11
C HIS A 203 0.65 10.12 -1.09
N ILE A 204 0.93 9.27 -0.08
CA ILE A 204 0.01 9.04 1.04
C ILE A 204 -0.17 10.33 1.85
N GLY A 205 0.93 10.87 2.37
CA GLY A 205 0.91 12.05 3.25
C GLY A 205 0.54 13.33 2.51
N GLY A 206 1.11 13.54 1.33
CA GLY A 206 1.01 14.81 0.59
C GLY A 206 1.63 16.00 1.31
N LYS A 207 2.46 15.74 2.32
CA LYS A 207 3.20 16.73 3.12
C LYS A 207 4.50 16.12 3.66
N ARG A 208 5.56 16.94 3.78
CA ARG A 208 6.89 16.52 4.25
C ARG A 208 6.91 15.98 5.68
N ASP A 209 6.13 16.59 6.58
CA ASP A 209 6.07 16.25 8.01
C ASP A 209 5.53 14.85 8.27
N LEU A 210 4.70 14.32 7.36
CA LEU A 210 4.12 12.98 7.49
C LEU A 210 5.02 11.86 6.93
N ILE A 211 6.09 12.19 6.19
CA ILE A 211 6.88 11.17 5.48
C ILE A 211 7.52 10.18 6.46
N PHE A 212 8.07 10.67 7.58
CA PHE A 212 8.73 9.82 8.56
C PHE A 212 7.74 8.80 9.17
N ASP A 213 6.62 9.27 9.74
CA ASP A 213 5.65 8.40 10.41
C ASP A 213 5.05 7.35 9.47
N ILE A 214 4.74 7.75 8.23
CA ILE A 214 4.19 6.83 7.22
C ILE A 214 5.25 5.80 6.80
N SER A 215 6.51 6.22 6.65
CA SER A 215 7.61 5.30 6.33
C SER A 215 7.86 4.30 7.45
N GLN A 216 7.89 4.77 8.71
CA GLN A 216 8.05 3.89 9.87
C GLN A 216 6.90 2.90 9.98
N THR A 217 5.66 3.34 9.76
CA THR A 217 4.49 2.44 9.76
C THR A 217 4.63 1.36 8.68
N ALA A 218 5.07 1.70 7.48
CA ALA A 218 5.26 0.71 6.42
C ALA A 218 6.35 -0.32 6.77
N LEU A 219 7.46 0.11 7.37
CA LEU A 219 8.51 -0.81 7.82
C LEU A 219 8.06 -1.68 9.00
N ASP A 220 7.26 -1.15 9.93
CA ASP A 220 6.65 -1.92 11.03
C ASP A 220 5.65 -2.97 10.50
N LEU A 221 5.10 -2.77 9.30
CA LEU A 221 4.28 -3.73 8.56
C LEU A 221 5.10 -4.64 7.62
N ASN A 222 6.43 -4.62 7.73
CA ASN A 222 7.37 -5.40 6.92
C ASN A 222 7.26 -5.13 5.42
N PHE A 223 7.04 -3.87 5.01
CA PHE A 223 7.17 -3.51 3.60
C PHE A 223 8.64 -3.47 3.20
N ASP A 224 8.90 -3.80 1.94
CA ASP A 224 10.25 -4.09 1.43
C ASP A 224 11.07 -2.86 1.07
N GLY A 225 10.42 -1.71 1.00
CA GLY A 225 11.09 -0.47 0.62
C GLY A 225 10.19 0.74 0.60
N LEU A 226 10.80 1.87 0.23
CA LEU A 226 10.20 3.20 0.23
C LEU A 226 10.43 3.90 -1.12
N MET A 227 9.39 4.59 -1.60
CA MET A 227 9.46 5.50 -2.74
C MET A 227 9.21 6.94 -2.27
N ILE A 228 10.26 7.75 -2.13
CA ILE A 228 10.18 9.08 -1.52
C ILE A 228 10.54 10.17 -2.53
N GLU A 229 9.65 11.16 -2.68
CA GLU A 229 9.92 12.29 -3.55
C GLU A 229 10.93 13.25 -2.93
N THR A 230 11.97 13.58 -3.70
CA THR A 230 13.13 14.32 -3.24
C THR A 230 13.47 15.44 -4.21
N HIS A 231 13.59 16.67 -3.74
CA HIS A 231 13.88 17.85 -4.55
C HIS A 231 14.99 18.70 -3.93
N CYS A 232 15.87 19.29 -4.75
CA CYS A 232 16.94 20.18 -4.24
C CYS A 232 16.40 21.51 -3.71
N ASP A 233 15.21 21.93 -4.16
CA ASP A 233 14.50 23.13 -3.70
C ASP A 233 12.99 22.87 -3.64
N PRO A 234 12.49 22.14 -2.63
CA PRO A 234 11.11 21.66 -2.62
C PRO A 234 10.03 22.73 -2.68
N ASP A 235 10.27 23.93 -2.14
CA ASP A 235 9.27 24.99 -2.07
C ASP A 235 8.98 25.61 -3.45
N ASN A 236 9.95 25.54 -4.37
CA ASN A 236 9.83 26.04 -5.74
C ASN A 236 9.63 24.95 -6.80
N ALA A 237 9.39 23.70 -6.38
CA ALA A 237 9.18 22.60 -7.32
C ALA A 237 7.90 22.78 -8.15
N TRP A 238 7.95 22.41 -9.43
CA TRP A 238 6.86 22.59 -10.41
C TRP A 238 5.68 21.64 -10.20
N SER A 239 5.85 20.63 -9.36
CA SER A 239 4.81 19.68 -8.99
C SER A 239 5.03 19.18 -7.57
N ASP A 240 3.95 18.98 -6.82
CA ASP A 240 3.98 18.25 -5.55
C ASP A 240 4.97 18.84 -4.52
N ALA A 241 5.19 20.16 -4.59
CA ALA A 241 6.11 20.91 -3.75
C ALA A 241 5.97 20.57 -2.25
N ALA A 242 4.73 20.51 -1.76
CA ALA A 242 4.43 20.33 -0.34
C ALA A 242 4.93 19.01 0.27
N GLN A 243 5.16 17.96 -0.52
CA GLN A 243 5.60 16.65 -0.03
C GLN A 243 7.05 16.32 -0.31
N GLN A 244 7.72 16.97 -1.27
CA GLN A 244 9.10 16.58 -1.59
C GLN A 244 10.05 16.99 -0.45
N VAL A 245 10.97 16.11 -0.04
CA VAL A 245 12.03 16.42 0.94
C VAL A 245 13.33 16.79 0.23
N THR A 246 14.28 17.40 0.91
CA THR A 246 15.64 17.59 0.36
C THR A 246 16.43 16.28 0.42
N PRO A 247 17.46 16.08 -0.41
CA PRO A 247 18.36 14.92 -0.31
C PRO A 247 18.94 14.75 1.09
N LYS A 248 19.39 15.85 1.72
CA LYS A 248 19.83 15.84 3.11
C LYS A 248 18.77 15.32 4.07
N ARG A 249 17.53 15.81 3.94
CA ARG A 249 16.43 15.38 4.82
C ARG A 249 16.05 13.91 4.58
N LEU A 250 16.14 13.42 3.35
CA LEU A 250 15.96 11.99 3.06
C LEU A 250 16.99 11.14 3.82
N VAL A 251 18.27 11.50 3.79
CA VAL A 251 19.33 10.78 4.52
C VAL A 251 19.07 10.76 6.02
N GLU A 252 18.63 11.89 6.59
CA GLU A 252 18.23 11.96 8.00
C GLU A 252 17.06 11.03 8.31
N ILE A 253 16.01 11.03 7.47
CA ILE A 253 14.87 10.13 7.61
C ILE A 253 15.33 8.67 7.60
N MET A 254 16.13 8.27 6.60
CA MET A 254 16.59 6.88 6.48
C MET A 254 17.42 6.42 7.67
N LYS A 255 18.26 7.30 8.22
CA LYS A 255 19.04 7.03 9.42
C LYS A 255 18.18 6.87 10.69
N ASP A 256 17.11 7.65 10.80
CA ASP A 256 16.24 7.67 11.98
C ASP A 256 15.20 6.53 11.97
N LEU A 257 14.91 5.95 10.81
CA LEU A 257 13.98 4.83 10.66
C LEU A 257 14.51 3.58 11.37
N ARG A 258 13.60 2.85 12.03
CA ARG A 258 13.91 1.61 12.73
C ARG A 258 13.40 0.43 11.94
N ILE A 259 14.32 -0.39 11.44
CA ILE A 259 14.02 -1.67 10.80
C ILE A 259 13.95 -2.73 11.89
N ARG A 260 12.78 -3.34 12.07
CA ARG A 260 12.57 -4.38 13.07
C ARG A 260 12.87 -5.74 12.46
N LYS A 261 13.42 -6.66 13.26
CA LYS A 261 13.56 -8.06 12.86
C LYS A 261 12.17 -8.70 12.81
N VAL A 262 11.94 -9.54 11.81
CA VAL A 262 10.68 -10.29 11.66
C VAL A 262 10.57 -11.39 12.73
N ASP A 263 11.70 -11.98 13.13
CA ASP A 263 11.76 -12.95 14.21
C ASP A 263 13.09 -12.84 14.99
N ASP A 264 13.09 -13.41 16.20
CA ASP A 264 14.29 -13.58 17.02
C ASP A 264 14.37 -15.04 17.48
N ASP A 265 15.39 -15.75 16.96
CA ASP A 265 15.62 -17.17 17.24
C ASP A 265 16.09 -17.45 18.69
N GLU A 266 16.15 -16.44 19.55
CA GLU A 266 16.49 -16.66 20.96
C GLU A 266 15.41 -17.50 21.67
N SER A 267 15.72 -18.77 21.92
CA SER A 267 14.83 -19.80 22.49
C SER A 267 14.00 -19.34 23.71
N LYS A 268 14.57 -18.52 24.60
CA LYS A 268 13.87 -17.99 25.78
C LYS A 268 12.84 -16.91 25.43
N TYR A 269 13.12 -16.07 24.44
CA TYR A 269 12.18 -15.07 23.95
C TYR A 269 11.02 -15.76 23.21
N ALA A 270 11.34 -16.67 22.29
CA ALA A 270 10.36 -17.43 21.53
C ALA A 270 9.40 -18.22 22.46
N SER A 271 9.92 -18.84 23.53
CA SER A 271 9.10 -19.55 24.51
C SER A 271 8.15 -18.63 25.29
N LYS A 272 8.61 -17.45 25.74
CA LYS A 272 7.76 -16.48 26.43
C LYS A 272 6.68 -15.91 25.52
N LEU A 273 7.04 -15.57 24.28
CA LEU A 273 6.09 -15.09 23.29
C LEU A 273 5.06 -16.17 22.94
N GLY A 274 5.50 -17.42 22.78
CA GLY A 274 4.64 -18.57 22.58
C GLY A 274 3.62 -18.75 23.72
N ALA A 275 4.07 -18.68 24.98
CA ALA A 275 3.17 -18.79 26.14
C ALA A 275 2.11 -17.67 26.18
N LEU A 276 2.49 -16.43 25.85
CA LEU A 276 1.53 -15.32 25.76
C LEU A 276 0.54 -15.50 24.61
N ARG A 277 0.98 -15.98 23.45
CA ARG A 277 0.10 -16.32 22.32
C ARG A 277 -0.88 -17.43 22.68
N SER A 278 -0.42 -18.48 23.35
CA SER A 278 -1.32 -19.54 23.85
C SER A 278 -2.37 -19.02 24.83
N ASN A 279 -2.05 -18.02 25.65
CA ASN A 279 -3.07 -17.37 26.49
C ASN A 279 -4.11 -16.61 25.65
N ILE A 280 -3.69 -15.94 24.57
CA ILE A 280 -4.61 -15.30 23.62
C ILE A 280 -5.50 -16.35 22.94
N ASP A 281 -4.92 -17.46 22.48
CA ASP A 281 -5.65 -18.56 21.83
C ASP A 281 -6.80 -19.09 22.72
N VAL A 282 -6.58 -19.19 24.04
CA VAL A 282 -7.62 -19.57 25.01
C VAL A 282 -8.78 -18.58 25.04
N PHE A 283 -8.48 -17.26 25.04
CA PHE A 283 -9.52 -16.23 25.01
C PHE A 283 -10.24 -16.19 23.65
N ASP A 284 -9.53 -16.39 22.55
CA ASP A 284 -10.10 -16.42 21.21
C ASP A 284 -11.07 -17.59 21.06
N GLN A 285 -10.71 -18.78 21.58
CA GLN A 285 -11.59 -19.94 21.62
C GLN A 285 -12.85 -19.66 22.49
N ALA A 286 -12.67 -19.09 23.68
CA ALA A 286 -13.79 -18.72 24.55
C ALA A 286 -14.71 -17.67 23.91
N LEU A 287 -14.16 -16.72 23.14
CA LEU A 287 -14.92 -15.72 22.41
C LEU A 287 -15.77 -16.37 21.32
N LEU A 288 -15.21 -17.32 20.55
CA LEU A 288 -15.94 -18.07 19.54
C LEU A 288 -17.10 -18.88 20.15
N GLU A 289 -16.86 -19.57 21.26
CA GLU A 289 -17.88 -20.32 22.00
C GLU A 289 -19.00 -19.40 22.48
N THR A 290 -18.64 -18.28 23.13
CA THR A 290 -19.61 -17.29 23.62
C THR A 290 -20.45 -16.70 22.48
N LEU A 291 -19.82 -16.39 21.34
CA LEU A 291 -20.53 -15.89 20.17
C LEU A 291 -21.46 -16.94 19.58
N SER A 292 -21.03 -18.21 19.52
CA SER A 292 -21.86 -19.33 19.07
C SER A 292 -23.11 -19.50 19.93
N GLU A 293 -22.96 -19.56 21.25
CA GLU A 293 -24.08 -19.64 22.20
C GLU A 293 -25.04 -18.45 22.04
N ARG A 294 -24.49 -17.25 21.89
CA ARG A 294 -25.28 -16.05 21.63
C ARG A 294 -26.08 -16.15 20.32
N MET A 295 -25.54 -16.78 19.28
CA MET A 295 -26.27 -17.00 18.02
C MET A 295 -27.36 -18.07 18.14
N SER A 296 -27.19 -19.08 19.01
CA SER A 296 -28.28 -20.01 19.34
C SER A 296 -29.48 -19.29 19.96
N ILE A 297 -29.23 -18.38 20.92
CA ILE A 297 -30.30 -17.54 21.49
C ILE A 297 -30.93 -16.65 20.41
N ALA A 298 -30.15 -16.11 19.48
CA ALA A 298 -30.70 -15.34 18.36
C ALA A 298 -31.64 -16.18 17.48
N GLN A 299 -31.36 -17.46 17.26
CA GLN A 299 -32.24 -18.38 16.55
C GLN A 299 -33.55 -18.63 17.31
N GLU A 300 -33.48 -18.82 18.63
CA GLU A 300 -34.68 -18.95 19.49
C GLU A 300 -35.56 -17.70 19.43
N ILE A 301 -34.96 -16.51 19.49
CA ILE A 301 -35.67 -15.24 19.29
C ILE A 301 -36.32 -15.20 17.89
N GLY A 302 -35.62 -15.67 16.86
CA GLY A 302 -36.16 -15.78 15.50
C GLY A 302 -37.38 -16.68 15.43
N GLN A 303 -37.36 -17.82 16.13
CA GLN A 303 -38.48 -18.76 16.20
C GLN A 303 -39.71 -18.12 16.87
N LEU A 304 -39.53 -17.44 18.01
CA LEU A 304 -40.60 -16.70 18.70
C LEU A 304 -41.20 -15.60 17.82
N LYS A 305 -40.34 -14.87 17.09
CA LYS A 305 -40.79 -13.83 16.17
C LYS A 305 -41.58 -14.41 15.00
N LYS A 306 -41.16 -15.55 14.46
CA LYS A 306 -41.85 -16.26 13.37
C LYS A 306 -43.28 -16.64 13.76
N GLU A 307 -43.47 -17.17 14.97
CA GLU A 307 -44.80 -17.57 15.50
C GLU A 307 -45.81 -16.42 15.53
N ARG A 308 -45.34 -15.18 15.66
CA ARG A 308 -46.18 -13.98 15.78
C ARG A 308 -46.02 -13.01 14.61
N ASN A 309 -45.31 -13.40 13.55
CA ASN A 309 -45.01 -12.57 12.39
C ASN A 309 -44.38 -11.21 12.77
N VAL A 310 -43.42 -11.22 13.69
CA VAL A 310 -42.71 -10.02 14.19
C VAL A 310 -41.43 -9.79 13.37
N ALA A 311 -41.13 -8.53 13.07
CA ALA A 311 -39.93 -8.14 12.35
C ALA A 311 -38.62 -8.51 13.09
N VAL A 312 -37.60 -8.92 12.33
CA VAL A 312 -36.27 -9.29 12.86
C VAL A 312 -35.57 -8.07 13.46
N LEU A 313 -35.51 -6.96 12.73
CA LEU A 313 -34.81 -5.75 13.18
C LEU A 313 -35.65 -4.93 14.16
N GLN A 314 -35.08 -4.64 15.33
CA GLN A 314 -35.67 -3.78 16.35
C GLN A 314 -34.67 -2.69 16.75
N SER A 315 -34.71 -1.57 16.03
CA SER A 315 -33.70 -0.50 16.10
C SER A 315 -33.51 0.12 17.49
N ASN A 316 -34.57 0.24 18.28
CA ASN A 316 -34.49 0.81 19.65
C ASN A 316 -33.62 -0.05 20.57
N ARG A 317 -33.82 -1.38 20.53
CA ARG A 317 -33.04 -2.32 21.34
C ARG A 317 -31.58 -2.35 20.90
N TRP A 318 -31.33 -2.26 19.61
CA TRP A 318 -29.98 -2.19 19.06
C TRP A 318 -29.24 -0.94 19.55
N ASN A 319 -29.85 0.24 19.46
CA ASN A 319 -29.25 1.49 19.91
C ASN A 319 -28.95 1.50 21.42
N GLU A 320 -29.84 0.91 22.24
CA GLU A 320 -29.63 0.76 23.68
C GLU A 320 -28.41 -0.13 23.99
N ILE A 321 -28.32 -1.29 23.35
CA ILE A 321 -27.18 -2.21 23.52
C ILE A 321 -25.89 -1.54 23.07
N LEU A 322 -25.88 -0.91 21.89
CA LEU A 322 -24.68 -0.30 21.34
C LEU A 322 -24.14 0.81 22.25
N GLY A 323 -25.03 1.70 22.74
CA GLY A 323 -24.63 2.76 23.67
C GLY A 323 -24.05 2.21 24.98
N LYS A 324 -24.69 1.17 25.54
CA LYS A 324 -24.18 0.50 26.75
C LYS A 324 -22.80 -0.14 26.52
N MET A 325 -22.62 -0.83 25.40
CA MET A 325 -21.36 -1.54 25.09
C MET A 325 -20.21 -0.58 24.84
N ILE A 326 -20.46 0.58 24.22
CA ILE A 326 -19.44 1.63 24.05
C ILE A 326 -18.95 2.10 25.42
N LEU A 327 -19.86 2.47 26.33
CA LEU A 327 -19.51 2.94 27.67
C LEU A 327 -18.74 1.88 28.48
N GLU A 328 -19.17 0.62 28.46
CA GLU A 328 -18.46 -0.46 29.14
C GLU A 328 -17.10 -0.77 28.50
N GLY A 329 -17.00 -0.66 27.17
CA GLY A 329 -15.77 -0.85 26.43
C GLY A 329 -14.71 0.20 26.81
N GLU A 330 -15.11 1.47 26.88
CA GLU A 330 -14.24 2.57 27.31
C GLU A 330 -13.71 2.35 28.73
N GLN A 331 -14.56 1.91 29.67
CA GLN A 331 -14.13 1.58 31.04
C GLN A 331 -13.11 0.43 31.10
N LYS A 332 -13.09 -0.43 30.09
CA LYS A 332 -12.15 -1.54 29.94
C LYS A 332 -10.94 -1.20 29.06
N GLY A 333 -10.79 0.07 28.66
CA GLY A 333 -9.68 0.54 27.83
C GLY A 333 -9.80 0.20 26.34
N LEU A 334 -10.98 -0.16 25.86
CA LEU A 334 -11.26 -0.38 24.43
C LEU A 334 -11.70 0.94 23.78
N SER A 335 -11.27 1.17 22.53
CA SER A 335 -11.69 2.36 21.78
C SER A 335 -13.15 2.25 21.32
N GLU A 336 -13.85 3.39 21.29
CA GLU A 336 -15.23 3.48 20.78
C GLU A 336 -15.33 2.90 19.35
N GLU A 337 -14.40 3.25 18.46
CA GLU A 337 -14.40 2.78 17.07
C GLU A 337 -14.35 1.25 16.98
N PHE A 338 -13.52 0.61 17.80
CA PHE A 338 -13.38 -0.84 17.83
C PHE A 338 -14.68 -1.49 18.31
N VAL A 339 -15.22 -1.04 19.44
CA VAL A 339 -16.45 -1.58 20.02
C VAL A 339 -17.63 -1.43 19.05
N LEU A 340 -17.73 -0.27 18.41
CA LEU A 340 -18.76 0.01 17.42
C LEU A 340 -18.70 -0.97 16.24
N LYS A 341 -17.52 -1.18 15.64
CA LYS A 341 -17.35 -2.10 14.50
C LYS A 341 -17.65 -3.55 14.91
N MET A 342 -17.12 -3.98 16.04
CA MET A 342 -17.29 -5.34 16.55
C MET A 342 -18.77 -5.66 16.80
N PHE A 343 -19.47 -4.84 17.58
CA PHE A 343 -20.87 -5.13 17.91
C PHE A 343 -21.81 -5.00 16.71
N LYS A 344 -21.50 -4.13 15.73
CA LYS A 344 -22.25 -4.09 14.46
C LYS A 344 -22.15 -5.41 13.70
N ALA A 345 -20.94 -5.98 13.61
CA ALA A 345 -20.73 -7.27 12.94
C ALA A 345 -21.48 -8.40 13.68
N ILE A 346 -21.37 -8.44 15.02
CA ILE A 346 -22.10 -9.41 15.86
C ILE A 346 -23.62 -9.28 15.67
N HIS A 347 -24.14 -8.06 15.62
CA HIS A 347 -25.58 -7.82 15.43
C HIS A 347 -26.04 -8.27 14.04
N GLN A 348 -25.27 -7.96 13.00
CA GLN A 348 -25.56 -8.40 11.65
C GLN A 348 -25.62 -9.93 11.55
N GLU A 349 -24.71 -10.64 12.20
CA GLU A 349 -24.75 -12.12 12.18
C GLU A 349 -25.99 -12.67 12.91
N SER A 350 -26.42 -12.04 14.01
CA SER A 350 -27.70 -12.39 14.66
C SER A 350 -28.92 -12.15 13.77
N ILE A 351 -28.91 -11.10 12.94
CA ILE A 351 -29.98 -10.85 11.96
C ILE A 351 -29.97 -11.97 10.92
N ASN A 352 -28.80 -12.30 10.35
CA ASN A 352 -28.64 -13.36 9.36
C ASN A 352 -29.19 -14.71 9.88
N HIS A 353 -28.88 -15.06 11.14
CA HIS A 353 -29.41 -16.27 11.79
C HIS A 353 -30.94 -16.25 11.93
N GLN A 354 -31.53 -15.13 12.37
CA GLN A 354 -32.98 -14.98 12.49
C GLN A 354 -33.68 -15.06 11.13
N GLU A 355 -33.18 -14.37 10.11
CA GLU A 355 -33.74 -14.40 8.77
C GLU A 355 -33.76 -15.81 8.18
N ARG A 356 -32.71 -16.60 8.39
CA ARG A 356 -32.68 -18.02 8.00
C ARG A 356 -33.81 -18.84 8.65
N ILE A 357 -34.24 -18.51 9.87
CA ILE A 357 -35.35 -19.20 10.57
C ILE A 357 -36.71 -18.75 10.03
N LEU A 358 -36.90 -17.43 9.85
CA LEU A 358 -38.15 -16.87 9.33
C LEU A 358 -38.43 -17.36 7.91
N ASN A 359 -37.39 -17.49 7.07
CA ASN A 359 -37.51 -17.87 5.66
C ASN A 359 -37.51 -19.39 5.41
N LYS A 360 -37.29 -20.23 6.43
CA LYS A 360 -37.47 -21.68 6.30
C LYS A 360 -38.96 -21.99 6.23
N SER A 361 -39.41 -22.60 5.13
CA SER A 361 -40.80 -23.04 4.93
C SER A 361 -41.27 -23.99 6.01
#